data_AF-A0A8C8DIQ0-F1
#
_entry.id   AF-A0A8C8DIQ0-F1
#
_cell.length_a   1.000
_cell.length_b   1.000
_cell.length_c   1.000
_cell.angle_alpha   90.00
_cell.angle_beta   90.00
_cell.angle_gamma   90.00
#
_symmetry.space_group_name_H-M   'P 1'
#
loop_
_entity.id
_entity.type
_entity.pdbx_description
1 polymer ?
#
loop_
_entity_poly.entity_id
_entity_poly.type
_entity_poly.pdbx_seq_one_letter_code
_entity_poly.pdbx_strand_id
1 'polypeptide(L)'
;MPAPIRLRELIRTIRTARTQAEEREMIQKECAAIRSSFREEDNTYRCRNVAKLLYMHMLGYPAHFGQLECLKLIASQKFTDKRIGYLGAMLLLDERQDVHLLMTNCIKNDLNHSTQYVQGLALCTLGCMGSSEMCRDLAGEVEKLLKTSNSYLRKKAALCAVHVIRKVPELMEMFLPATKNLLSEKNHGKEVIFQFRRYSYLMTSSIVASHLH
;
A
#
# COMPACT_ATOMS: atom_id res chain seq x y z
N MET A 1 2.55 -29.27 -2.27
CA MET A 1 1.60 -28.89 -3.35
C MET A 1 2.37 -28.36 -4.55
N PRO A 2 1.88 -28.52 -5.80
CA PRO A 2 2.50 -27.87 -6.96
C PRO A 2 2.53 -26.35 -6.76
N ALA A 3 3.54 -25.70 -7.34
CA ALA A 3 3.71 -24.25 -7.19
C ALA A 3 2.43 -23.52 -7.67
N PRO A 4 1.89 -22.56 -6.90
CA PRO A 4 0.74 -21.75 -7.33
C PRO A 4 1.00 -21.14 -8.71
N ILE A 5 -0.03 -20.80 -9.50
CA ILE A 5 0.11 -20.17 -10.85
C ILE A 5 0.46 -18.67 -10.79
N ARG A 6 1.09 -18.12 -11.85
CA ARG A 6 1.66 -16.74 -11.83
C ARG A 6 0.53 -15.73 -12.01
N LEU A 7 0.69 -14.51 -11.49
CA LEU A 7 -0.31 -13.45 -11.71
C LEU A 7 -0.61 -13.26 -13.22
N ARG A 8 0.44 -13.21 -14.04
CA ARG A 8 0.30 -13.12 -15.51
C ARG A 8 -0.49 -14.28 -16.12
N GLU A 9 -0.31 -15.47 -15.56
CA GLU A 9 -0.99 -16.68 -16.04
C GLU A 9 -2.47 -16.67 -15.66
N LEU A 10 -2.79 -16.30 -14.42
CA LEU A 10 -4.18 -16.09 -13.98
C LEU A 10 -4.89 -15.04 -14.86
N ILE A 11 -4.24 -13.91 -15.14
CA ILE A 11 -4.80 -12.86 -16.01
C ILE A 11 -5.08 -13.41 -17.40
N ARG A 12 -4.18 -14.23 -17.97
CA ARG A 12 -4.41 -14.87 -19.28
C ARG A 12 -5.59 -15.82 -19.21
N THR A 13 -5.68 -16.67 -18.20
CA THR A 13 -6.80 -17.61 -18.01
C THR A 13 -8.12 -16.87 -17.90
N ILE A 14 -8.22 -15.83 -17.07
CA ILE A 14 -9.44 -15.02 -16.93
C ILE A 14 -9.82 -14.36 -18.26
N ARG A 15 -8.85 -13.88 -19.03
CA ARG A 15 -9.09 -13.29 -20.37
C ARG A 15 -9.57 -14.30 -21.42
N THR A 16 -9.46 -15.61 -21.17
CA THR A 16 -10.02 -16.63 -22.06
C THR A 16 -11.49 -16.93 -21.79
N ALA A 17 -12.04 -16.46 -20.66
CA ALA A 17 -13.44 -16.65 -20.32
C ALA A 17 -14.34 -15.97 -21.35
N ARG A 18 -15.34 -16.71 -21.86
CA ARG A 18 -16.30 -16.21 -22.86
C ARG A 18 -17.56 -15.65 -22.22
N THR A 19 -17.82 -16.03 -20.98
CA THR A 19 -19.00 -15.60 -20.22
C THR A 19 -18.63 -15.16 -18.82
N GLN A 20 -19.46 -14.31 -18.21
CA GLN A 20 -19.27 -13.88 -16.83
C GLN A 20 -19.38 -15.05 -15.83
N ALA A 21 -20.16 -16.09 -16.15
CA ALA A 21 -20.29 -17.28 -15.32
C ALA A 21 -18.98 -18.10 -15.30
N GLU A 22 -18.36 -18.28 -16.47
CA GLU A 22 -17.07 -18.95 -16.60
C GLU A 22 -15.95 -18.16 -15.90
N GLU A 23 -15.94 -16.84 -16.04
CA GLU A 23 -15.02 -15.96 -15.30
C GLU A 23 -15.16 -16.16 -13.78
N ARG A 24 -16.40 -16.16 -13.28
CA ARG A 24 -16.70 -16.38 -11.86
C ARG A 24 -16.19 -17.74 -11.38
N GLU A 25 -16.36 -18.80 -12.16
CA GLU A 25 -15.89 -20.14 -11.81
C GLU A 25 -14.36 -20.20 -11.73
N MET A 26 -13.66 -19.61 -12.70
CA MET A 26 -12.19 -19.52 -12.70
C MET A 26 -11.67 -18.76 -11.47
N ILE A 27 -12.32 -17.64 -11.13
CA ILE A 27 -11.98 -16.84 -9.95
C ILE A 27 -12.23 -17.63 -8.66
N GLN A 28 -13.36 -18.32 -8.53
CA GLN A 28 -13.69 -19.12 -7.36
C GLN A 28 -12.69 -20.26 -7.14
N LYS A 29 -12.30 -20.94 -8.21
CA LYS A 29 -11.28 -22.00 -8.18
C LYS A 29 -9.93 -21.48 -7.68
N GLU A 30 -9.48 -20.35 -8.21
CA GLU A 30 -8.20 -19.75 -7.78
C GLU A 30 -8.27 -19.21 -6.35
N CYS A 31 -9.37 -18.58 -5.98
CA CYS A 31 -9.62 -18.13 -4.61
C CYS A 31 -9.62 -19.29 -3.60
N ALA A 32 -10.15 -20.46 -3.97
CA ALA A 32 -10.08 -21.65 -3.14
C ALA A 32 -8.62 -22.10 -2.91
N ALA A 33 -7.81 -22.13 -3.97
CA ALA A 33 -6.38 -22.46 -3.86
C ALA A 33 -5.61 -21.46 -2.99
N ILE A 34 -5.89 -20.15 -3.14
CA ILE A 34 -5.28 -19.10 -2.31
C ILE A 34 -5.67 -19.29 -0.84
N ARG A 35 -6.95 -19.54 -0.54
CA ARG A 35 -7.41 -19.78 0.84
C ARG A 35 -6.72 -20.99 1.46
N SER A 36 -6.55 -22.09 0.73
CA SER A 36 -5.81 -23.26 1.21
C SER A 36 -4.35 -22.92 1.47
N SER A 37 -3.69 -22.19 0.56
CA SER A 37 -2.30 -21.77 0.74
C SER A 37 -2.11 -20.83 1.94
N PHE A 38 -3.07 -19.95 2.24
CA PHE A 38 -3.02 -19.11 3.44
C PHE A 38 -3.15 -19.92 4.73
N ARG A 39 -3.91 -21.02 4.74
CA ARG A 39 -4.00 -21.93 5.89
C ARG A 39 -2.70 -22.69 6.15
N GLU A 40 -1.94 -22.97 5.10
CA GLU A 40 -0.62 -23.63 5.19
C GLU A 40 0.50 -22.68 5.66
N GLU A 41 0.19 -21.39 5.85
CA GLU A 41 1.14 -20.34 6.24
C GLU A 41 2.39 -20.23 5.34
N ASP A 42 2.27 -20.61 4.05
CA ASP A 42 3.41 -20.61 3.13
C ASP A 42 3.90 -19.18 2.83
N ASN A 43 5.01 -18.81 3.47
CA ASN A 43 5.69 -17.53 3.30
C ASN A 43 6.26 -17.34 1.87
N THR A 44 6.50 -18.43 1.13
CA THR A 44 7.19 -18.40 -0.17
C THR A 44 6.31 -17.80 -1.26
N TYR A 45 5.03 -18.18 -1.29
CA TYR A 45 4.09 -17.75 -2.34
C TYR A 45 3.05 -16.73 -1.87
N ARG A 46 3.07 -16.32 -0.60
CA ARG A 46 2.14 -15.31 -0.05
C ARG A 46 2.09 -14.04 -0.90
N CYS A 47 3.24 -13.47 -1.25
CA CYS A 47 3.33 -12.26 -2.06
C CYS A 47 2.59 -12.39 -3.40
N ARG A 48 2.78 -13.52 -4.09
CA ARG A 48 2.11 -13.83 -5.36
C ARG A 48 0.62 -14.10 -5.20
N ASN A 49 0.23 -14.79 -4.15
CA ASN A 49 -1.16 -15.10 -3.85
C ASN A 49 -1.95 -13.83 -3.49
N VAL A 50 -1.37 -12.94 -2.68
CA VAL A 50 -1.95 -11.63 -2.39
C VAL A 50 -2.04 -10.79 -3.67
N ALA A 51 -1.01 -10.75 -4.51
CA ALA A 51 -1.08 -10.00 -5.78
C ALA A 51 -2.21 -10.51 -6.71
N LYS A 52 -2.41 -11.84 -6.80
CA LYS A 52 -3.56 -12.44 -7.50
C LYS A 52 -4.88 -12.01 -6.88
N LEU A 53 -4.97 -12.04 -5.55
CA LEU A 53 -6.17 -11.64 -4.83
C LEU A 53 -6.53 -10.16 -5.05
N LEU A 54 -5.53 -9.26 -5.08
CA LEU A 54 -5.73 -7.85 -5.38
C LEU A 54 -6.26 -7.64 -6.80
N TYR A 55 -5.79 -8.42 -7.78
CA TYR A 55 -6.33 -8.38 -9.13
C TYR A 55 -7.81 -8.80 -9.16
N MET A 56 -8.17 -9.89 -8.47
CA MET A 56 -9.58 -10.32 -8.37
C MET A 56 -10.45 -9.28 -7.68
N HIS A 57 -9.91 -8.60 -6.66
CA HIS A 57 -10.60 -7.48 -6.02
C HIS A 57 -10.88 -6.33 -6.99
N MET A 58 -9.92 -5.98 -7.85
CA MET A 58 -10.13 -4.97 -8.89
C MET A 58 -11.20 -5.35 -9.93
N LEU A 59 -11.40 -6.66 -10.15
CA LEU A 59 -12.50 -7.18 -10.97
C LEU A 59 -13.86 -7.15 -10.25
N GLY A 60 -13.90 -6.73 -8.98
CA GLY A 60 -15.12 -6.63 -8.17
C GLY A 60 -15.45 -7.87 -7.33
N TYR A 61 -14.52 -8.81 -7.20
CA TYR A 61 -14.73 -10.02 -6.40
C TYR A 61 -14.35 -9.83 -4.92
N PRO A 62 -15.03 -10.55 -3.99
CA PRO A 62 -14.76 -10.42 -2.56
C PRO A 62 -13.37 -10.96 -2.19
N ALA A 63 -12.57 -10.11 -1.53
CA ALA A 63 -11.18 -10.38 -1.17
C ALA A 63 -10.86 -10.16 0.32
N HIS A 64 -11.88 -9.99 1.17
CA HIS A 64 -11.71 -9.65 2.59
C HIS A 64 -10.83 -10.63 3.38
N PHE A 65 -10.82 -11.91 3.00
CA PHE A 65 -10.00 -12.94 3.67
C PHE A 65 -8.48 -12.71 3.52
N GLY A 66 -8.04 -11.84 2.60
CA GLY A 66 -6.63 -11.51 2.42
C GLY A 66 -6.12 -10.32 3.25
N GLN A 67 -6.98 -9.66 4.03
CA GLN A 67 -6.61 -8.46 4.80
C GLN A 67 -5.45 -8.73 5.77
N LEU A 68 -5.53 -9.80 6.57
CA LEU A 68 -4.48 -10.17 7.52
C LEU A 68 -3.18 -10.59 6.83
N GLU A 69 -3.28 -11.24 5.67
CA GLU A 69 -2.11 -11.64 4.89
C GLU A 69 -1.36 -10.44 4.31
N CYS A 70 -2.06 -9.33 4.01
CA CYS A 70 -1.42 -8.07 3.65
C CYS A 70 -0.59 -7.51 4.82
N LEU A 71 -1.12 -7.55 6.05
CA LEU A 71 -0.36 -7.14 7.25
C LEU A 71 0.89 -8.01 7.47
N LYS A 72 0.76 -9.34 7.31
CA LYS A 72 1.91 -10.26 7.39
C LYS A 72 2.99 -9.90 6.36
N LEU A 73 2.60 -9.48 5.16
CA LEU A 73 3.54 -9.02 4.12
C LEU A 73 4.19 -7.67 4.47
N ILE A 74 3.47 -6.75 5.10
CA ILE A 74 4.04 -5.48 5.59
C ILE A 74 5.07 -5.73 6.69
N ALA A 75 4.80 -6.68 7.59
CA ALA A 75 5.74 -7.08 8.63
C ALA A 75 6.97 -7.85 8.11
N SER A 76 6.96 -8.31 6.85
CA SER A 76 8.12 -8.99 6.23
C SER A 76 9.31 -8.05 6.08
N GLN A 77 10.53 -8.60 6.10
CA GLN A 77 11.77 -7.87 5.86
C GLN A 77 12.05 -7.64 4.37
N LYS A 78 11.41 -8.42 3.48
CA LYS A 78 11.63 -8.32 2.03
C LYS A 78 10.90 -7.10 1.47
N PHE A 79 11.62 -6.27 0.73
CA PHE A 79 11.04 -5.07 0.09
C PHE A 79 9.88 -5.41 -0.85
N THR A 80 9.97 -6.49 -1.64
CA THR A 80 8.91 -6.92 -2.56
C THR A 80 7.63 -7.27 -1.81
N ASP A 81 7.74 -7.94 -0.66
CA ASP A 81 6.61 -8.29 0.18
C ASP A 81 5.98 -7.04 0.77
N LYS A 82 6.79 -6.15 1.36
CA LYS A 82 6.32 -4.86 1.88
C LYS A 82 5.56 -4.07 0.83
N ARG A 83 6.08 -4.00 -0.42
CA ARG A 83 5.41 -3.28 -1.52
C ARG A 83 4.01 -3.83 -1.81
N ILE A 84 3.87 -5.14 -1.94
CA ILE A 84 2.57 -5.77 -2.20
C ILE A 84 1.66 -5.67 -0.98
N GLY A 85 2.21 -5.80 0.22
CA GLY A 85 1.49 -5.64 1.48
C GLY A 85 0.90 -4.23 1.63
N TYR A 86 1.71 -3.18 1.45
CA TYR A 86 1.26 -1.78 1.53
C TYR A 86 0.23 -1.42 0.46
N LEU A 87 0.39 -1.96 -0.76
CA LEU A 87 -0.64 -1.82 -1.78
C LEU A 87 -1.94 -2.50 -1.38
N GLY A 88 -1.84 -3.75 -0.88
CA GLY A 88 -3.01 -4.49 -0.44
C GLY A 88 -3.70 -3.84 0.74
N ALA A 89 -2.93 -3.21 1.63
CA ALA A 89 -3.45 -2.38 2.70
C ALA A 89 -4.32 -1.23 2.15
N MET A 90 -3.81 -0.45 1.20
CA MET A 90 -4.56 0.67 0.60
C MET A 90 -5.82 0.25 -0.16
N LEU A 91 -5.89 -1.00 -0.64
CA LEU A 91 -7.03 -1.49 -1.44
C LEU A 91 -8.06 -2.28 -0.62
N LEU A 92 -7.61 -3.08 0.35
CA LEU A 92 -8.46 -4.05 1.04
C LEU A 92 -8.79 -3.67 2.48
N LEU A 93 -8.02 -2.78 3.12
CA LEU A 93 -8.25 -2.45 4.53
C LEU A 93 -9.34 -1.38 4.66
N ASP A 94 -10.42 -1.77 5.32
CA ASP A 94 -11.46 -0.87 5.82
C ASP A 94 -11.12 -0.41 7.25
N GLU A 95 -11.81 0.62 7.75
CA GLU A 95 -11.66 1.27 9.07
C GLU A 95 -11.95 0.37 10.31
N ARG A 96 -11.70 -0.95 10.24
CA ARG A 96 -11.82 -1.86 11.38
C ARG A 96 -10.66 -1.63 12.36
N GLN A 97 -10.98 -1.37 13.62
CA GLN A 97 -10.03 -0.95 14.68
C GLN A 97 -8.83 -1.89 14.88
N ASP A 98 -9.03 -3.20 14.94
CA ASP A 98 -7.94 -4.15 15.26
C ASP A 98 -6.81 -4.14 14.22
N VAL A 99 -7.18 -3.96 12.95
CA VAL A 99 -6.22 -3.99 11.84
C VAL A 99 -5.47 -2.66 11.74
N HIS A 100 -6.07 -1.58 12.21
CA HIS A 100 -5.45 -0.24 12.26
C HIS A 100 -4.30 -0.18 13.26
N LEU A 101 -4.46 -0.73 14.46
CA LEU A 101 -3.40 -0.74 15.48
C LEU A 101 -2.13 -1.46 15.02
N LEU A 102 -2.28 -2.64 14.40
CA LEU A 102 -1.16 -3.39 13.83
C LEU A 102 -0.50 -2.61 12.70
N MET A 103 -1.31 -1.96 11.85
CA MET A 103 -0.82 -1.13 10.76
C MET A 103 -0.02 0.08 11.28
N THR A 104 -0.48 0.77 12.32
CA THR A 104 0.22 1.89 12.95
C THR A 104 1.62 1.48 13.38
N ASN A 105 1.75 0.34 14.06
CA ASN A 105 3.03 -0.19 14.51
C ASN A 105 3.97 -0.53 13.36
N CYS A 106 3.45 -1.20 12.32
CA CYS A 106 4.21 -1.51 11.12
C CYS A 106 4.71 -0.25 10.40
N ILE A 107 3.84 0.75 10.23
CA ILE A 107 4.20 2.03 9.61
C ILE A 107 5.26 2.74 10.44
N LYS A 108 5.10 2.82 11.77
CA LYS A 108 6.07 3.47 12.66
C LYS A 108 7.48 2.88 12.52
N ASN A 109 7.57 1.56 12.49
CA ASN A 109 8.82 0.84 12.28
C ASN A 109 9.40 1.13 10.90
N ASP A 110 8.56 1.11 9.86
CA ASP A 110 9.01 1.33 8.48
C ASP A 110 9.36 2.78 8.16
N LEU A 111 8.79 3.77 8.88
CA LEU A 111 9.18 5.18 8.80
C LEU A 111 10.59 5.42 9.34
N ASN A 112 11.07 4.57 10.25
CA ASN A 112 12.44 4.62 10.79
C ASN A 112 13.39 3.62 10.11
N HIS A 113 12.95 2.97 9.02
CA HIS A 113 13.77 2.00 8.29
C HIS A 113 14.96 2.67 7.58
N SER A 114 16.09 1.94 7.47
CA SER A 114 17.33 2.43 6.83
C SER A 114 17.16 2.79 5.35
N THR A 115 16.24 2.13 4.67
CA THR A 115 15.98 2.29 3.23
C THR A 115 14.89 3.32 2.97
N GLN A 116 15.23 4.41 2.27
CA GLN A 116 14.30 5.46 1.86
C GLN A 116 13.06 4.97 1.10
N TYR A 117 13.17 3.88 0.34
CA TYR A 117 12.03 3.33 -0.39
C TYR A 117 10.99 2.68 0.53
N VAL A 118 11.42 2.07 1.64
CA VAL A 118 10.51 1.50 2.64
C VAL A 118 9.80 2.63 3.39
N GLN A 119 10.54 3.63 3.84
CA GLN A 119 9.98 4.86 4.44
C GLN A 119 8.99 5.54 3.49
N GLY A 120 9.31 5.57 2.18
CA GLY A 120 8.45 6.12 1.15
C GLY A 120 7.15 5.35 0.91
N LEU A 121 7.11 4.03 1.15
CA LEU A 121 5.88 3.22 1.12
C LEU A 121 5.01 3.50 2.34
N ALA A 122 5.63 3.57 3.53
CA ALA A 122 4.96 3.89 4.78
C ALA A 122 4.31 5.29 4.72
N LEU A 123 5.06 6.32 4.28
CA LEU A 123 4.54 7.67 4.07
C LEU A 123 3.41 7.73 3.04
N CYS A 124 3.53 6.97 1.95
CA CYS A 124 2.48 6.92 0.92
C CYS A 124 1.19 6.31 1.48
N THR A 125 1.31 5.22 2.25
CA THR A 125 0.15 4.53 2.80
C THR A 125 -0.54 5.36 3.87
N LEU A 126 0.23 5.95 4.78
CA LEU A 126 -0.30 6.88 5.78
C LEU A 126 -0.99 8.08 5.13
N GLY A 127 -0.39 8.65 4.08
CA GLY A 127 -0.96 9.75 3.33
C GLY A 127 -2.25 9.40 2.59
N CYS A 128 -2.43 8.16 2.13
CA CYS A 128 -3.60 7.71 1.37
C CYS A 128 -4.79 7.30 2.25
N MET A 129 -4.52 6.51 3.29
CA MET A 129 -5.57 5.83 4.06
C MET A 129 -5.43 6.01 5.58
N GLY A 130 -4.53 6.87 6.05
CA GLY A 130 -4.33 7.09 7.48
C GLY A 130 -5.62 7.55 8.17
N SER A 131 -5.99 6.86 9.26
CA SER A 131 -7.07 7.28 10.15
C SER A 131 -6.65 8.46 11.03
N SER A 132 -7.60 9.13 11.67
CA SER A 132 -7.31 10.21 12.62
C SER A 132 -6.40 9.75 13.76
N GLU A 133 -6.61 8.55 14.30
CA GLU A 133 -5.79 7.95 15.35
C GLU A 133 -4.36 7.69 14.85
N MET A 134 -4.21 7.04 13.69
CA MET A 134 -2.90 6.81 13.06
C MET A 134 -2.14 8.12 12.81
N CYS A 135 -2.86 9.15 12.35
CA CYS A 135 -2.30 10.47 12.12
C CYS A 135 -1.80 11.10 13.41
N ARG A 136 -2.52 10.98 14.53
CA ARG A 136 -2.06 11.48 15.85
C ARG A 136 -0.80 10.75 16.31
N ASP A 137 -0.79 9.43 16.22
CA ASP A 137 0.33 8.59 16.71
C ASP A 137 1.62 8.77 15.89
N LEU A 138 1.49 9.06 14.60
CA LEU A 138 2.61 9.09 13.65
C LEU A 138 3.02 10.51 13.23
N ALA A 139 2.30 11.56 13.64
CA ALA A 139 2.59 12.92 13.20
C ALA A 139 4.02 13.38 13.52
N GLY A 140 4.56 13.01 14.69
CA GLY A 140 5.94 13.32 15.06
C GLY A 140 6.98 12.68 14.13
N GLU A 141 6.73 11.44 13.67
CA GLU A 141 7.61 10.76 12.71
C GLU A 141 7.54 11.43 11.32
N VAL A 142 6.34 11.87 10.91
CA VAL A 142 6.16 12.62 9.65
C VAL A 142 6.87 13.96 9.70
N GLU A 143 6.79 14.69 10.82
CA GLU A 143 7.48 15.97 11.02
C GLU A 143 9.00 15.81 10.96
N LYS A 144 9.54 14.76 11.62
CA LYS A 144 10.96 14.40 11.57
C LYS A 144 11.40 14.10 10.12
N LEU A 145 10.61 13.34 9.36
CA LEU A 145 10.89 13.05 7.96
C LEU A 145 10.73 14.27 7.05
N LEU A 146 9.94 15.27 7.44
CA LEU A 146 9.82 16.52 6.71
C LEU A 146 11.08 17.39 6.82
N LYS A 147 11.85 17.22 7.90
CA LYS A 147 13.13 17.92 8.17
C LYS A 147 14.34 17.22 7.54
N THR A 148 14.17 16.07 6.89
CA THR A 148 15.28 15.33 6.27
C THR A 148 15.87 16.06 5.07
N SER A 149 17.18 15.93 4.84
CA SER A 149 17.85 16.46 3.65
C SER A 149 17.42 15.74 2.36
N ASN A 150 16.88 14.52 2.46
CA ASN A 150 16.47 13.73 1.32
C ASN A 150 15.18 14.27 0.65
N SER A 151 15.32 14.83 -0.55
CA SER A 151 14.21 15.39 -1.33
C SER A 151 13.09 14.37 -1.65
N TYR A 152 13.43 13.10 -1.86
CA TYR A 152 12.44 12.04 -2.16
C TYR A 152 11.47 11.84 -0.99
N LEU A 153 12.02 11.71 0.22
CA LEU A 153 11.22 11.54 1.44
C LEU A 153 10.47 12.81 1.80
N ARG A 154 11.12 13.97 1.66
CA ARG A 154 10.54 15.26 2.00
C ARG A 154 9.26 15.57 1.22
N LYS A 155 9.24 15.30 -0.09
CA LYS A 155 8.05 15.46 -0.94
C LYS A 155 6.88 14.60 -0.46
N LYS A 156 7.17 13.34 -0.08
CA LYS A 156 6.16 12.41 0.44
C LYS A 156 5.70 12.78 1.85
N ALA A 157 6.62 13.21 2.70
CA ALA A 157 6.32 13.67 4.06
C ALA A 157 5.47 14.94 4.03
N ALA A 158 5.71 15.85 3.09
CA ALA A 158 4.90 17.06 2.92
C ALA A 158 3.44 16.71 2.57
N LEU A 159 3.23 15.78 1.62
CA LEU A 159 1.90 15.28 1.30
C LEU A 159 1.23 14.58 2.47
N CYS A 160 2.00 13.74 3.18
CA CYS A 160 1.51 13.03 4.34
C CYS A 160 1.10 14.02 5.46
N ALA A 161 1.88 15.08 5.67
CA ALA A 161 1.55 16.14 6.62
C ALA A 161 0.25 16.85 6.24
N VAL A 162 0.01 17.13 4.95
CA VAL A 162 -1.28 17.67 4.49
C VAL A 162 -2.43 16.72 4.83
N HIS A 163 -2.27 15.41 4.61
CA HIS A 163 -3.29 14.43 5.00
C HIS A 163 -3.54 14.41 6.51
N VAL A 164 -2.47 14.41 7.31
CA VAL A 164 -2.53 14.47 8.78
C VAL A 164 -3.30 15.71 9.23
N ILE A 165 -3.01 16.89 8.68
CA ILE A 165 -3.71 18.14 9.01
C ILE A 165 -5.19 18.07 8.61
N ARG A 166 -5.51 17.47 7.45
CA ARG A 166 -6.90 17.29 7.02
C ARG A 166 -7.70 16.37 7.94
N LYS A 167 -7.07 15.31 8.49
CA LYS A 167 -7.69 14.39 9.43
C LYS A 167 -7.71 14.92 10.86
N VAL A 168 -6.69 15.69 11.24
CA VAL A 168 -6.48 16.22 12.59
C VAL A 168 -5.98 17.67 12.49
N PRO A 169 -6.88 18.65 12.37
CA PRO A 169 -6.52 20.06 12.17
C PRO A 169 -5.69 20.65 13.31
N GLU A 170 -5.90 20.17 14.54
CA GLU A 170 -5.18 20.57 15.75
C GLU A 170 -3.65 20.42 15.62
N LEU A 171 -3.17 19.47 14.80
CA LEU A 171 -1.74 19.21 14.62
C LEU A 171 -1.07 20.15 13.62
N MET A 172 -1.79 21.11 13.05
CA MET A 172 -1.24 22.01 12.02
C MET A 172 -0.05 22.83 12.51
N GLU A 173 -0.08 23.28 13.77
CA GLU A 173 0.95 24.15 14.34
C GLU A 173 2.33 23.48 14.38
N MET A 174 2.35 22.15 14.58
CA MET A 174 3.57 21.34 14.56
C MET A 174 4.27 21.35 13.19
N PHE A 175 3.52 21.46 12.09
CA PHE A 175 4.08 21.45 10.75
C PHE A 175 4.47 22.84 10.23
N LEU A 176 4.03 23.92 10.87
CA LEU A 176 4.32 25.30 10.44
C LEU A 176 5.83 25.60 10.34
N PRO A 177 6.70 25.23 11.32
CA PRO A 177 8.13 25.51 11.23
C PRO A 177 8.78 24.81 10.04
N ALA A 178 8.37 23.57 9.75
CA ALA A 178 8.89 22.78 8.64
C ALA A 178 8.44 23.35 7.28
N THR A 179 7.25 23.96 7.22
CA THR A 179 6.68 24.52 5.99
C THR A 179 7.45 25.74 5.48
N LYS A 180 7.99 26.58 6.38
CA LYS A 180 8.82 27.74 6.01
C LYS A 180 10.06 27.33 5.21
N ASN A 181 10.68 26.21 5.59
CA ASN A 181 11.87 25.69 4.90
C ASN A 181 11.53 25.14 3.51
N LEU A 182 10.34 24.56 3.31
CA LEU A 182 9.91 24.02 2.01
C LEU A 182 9.73 25.11 0.94
N LEU A 183 9.28 26.31 1.32
CA LEU A 183 9.09 27.44 0.40
C LEU A 183 10.41 27.97 -0.17
N SER A 184 11.52 27.74 0.52
CA SER A 184 12.86 28.15 0.09
C SER A 184 13.55 27.17 -0.87
N GLU A 185 12.94 26.02 -1.15
CA GLU A 185 13.58 24.99 -1.98
C GLU A 185 13.47 25.28 -3.49
N LYS A 186 14.62 25.24 -4.18
CA LYS A 186 14.71 25.34 -5.65
C LYS A 186 14.14 24.11 -6.40
N ASN A 187 13.86 23.02 -5.68
CA ASN A 187 13.29 21.81 -6.26
C ASN A 187 11.80 22.02 -6.50
N HIS A 188 11.43 22.24 -7.77
CA HIS A 188 10.06 22.50 -8.23
C HIS A 188 9.15 21.27 -8.01
N GLY A 189 8.68 21.07 -6.78
CA GLY A 189 7.73 20.03 -6.41
C GLY A 189 6.29 20.32 -6.88
N LYS A 190 6.09 21.02 -8.00
CA LYS A 190 4.76 21.34 -8.54
C LYS A 190 3.99 20.09 -9.03
N GLU A 191 4.64 18.93 -9.06
CA GLU A 191 4.04 17.65 -9.47
C GLU A 191 3.32 16.92 -8.33
N VAL A 192 3.49 17.38 -7.09
CA VAL A 192 3.17 16.62 -5.87
C VAL A 192 1.65 16.45 -5.64
N ILE A 193 0.82 17.39 -6.10
CA ILE A 193 -0.65 17.31 -6.02
C ILE A 193 -1.23 16.42 -7.14
N PHE A 194 -0.66 16.44 -8.35
CA PHE A 194 -1.09 15.57 -9.46
C PHE A 194 -0.75 14.10 -9.20
N GLN A 195 0.34 13.83 -8.48
CA GLN A 195 0.78 12.48 -8.15
C GLN A 195 -0.19 11.72 -7.24
N PHE A 196 -1.13 12.35 -6.53
CA PHE A 196 -2.04 11.60 -5.65
C PHE A 196 -3.10 10.81 -6.44
N ARG A 197 -3.76 11.47 -7.41
CA ARG A 197 -4.65 10.79 -8.37
C ARG A 197 -3.86 9.93 -9.35
N ARG A 198 -2.68 10.39 -9.79
CA ARG A 198 -1.83 9.60 -10.69
C ARG A 198 -1.24 8.37 -10.01
N TYR A 199 -0.78 8.36 -8.76
CA TYR A 199 -0.14 7.18 -8.14
C TYR A 199 -1.12 6.07 -7.84
N SER A 200 -2.36 6.37 -7.44
CA SER A 200 -3.39 5.34 -7.31
C SER A 200 -3.64 4.67 -8.68
N TYR A 201 -3.82 5.47 -9.74
CA TYR A 201 -3.98 4.98 -11.11
C TYR A 201 -2.70 4.36 -11.74
N LEU A 202 -1.51 4.88 -11.43
CA LEU A 202 -0.23 4.41 -11.95
C LEU A 202 0.28 3.20 -11.20
N MET A 203 -0.06 2.98 -9.93
CA MET A 203 0.28 1.72 -9.27
C MET A 203 -0.62 0.60 -9.78
N THR A 204 -1.92 0.85 -9.98
CA THR A 204 -2.80 -0.10 -10.68
C THR A 204 -2.30 -0.35 -12.10
N SER A 205 -1.96 0.71 -12.86
CA SER A 205 -1.44 0.57 -14.23
C SER A 205 -0.01 0.03 -14.30
N SER A 206 0.86 0.27 -13.33
CA SER A 206 2.25 -0.23 -13.33
C SER A 206 2.31 -1.68 -12.90
N ILE A 207 1.42 -2.14 -12.03
CA ILE A 207 1.31 -3.58 -11.72
C ILE A 207 0.77 -4.34 -12.92
N VAL A 208 -0.14 -3.73 -13.67
CA VAL A 208 -0.57 -4.24 -14.98
C VAL A 208 0.59 -4.15 -16.00
N ALA A 209 1.30 -3.03 -16.11
CA ALA A 209 2.31 -2.77 -17.16
C ALA A 209 3.65 -3.46 -16.92
N SER A 210 4.19 -3.47 -15.69
CA SER A 210 5.42 -4.22 -15.33
C SER A 210 5.21 -5.73 -15.33
N HIS A 211 3.97 -6.19 -15.55
CA HIS A 211 3.64 -7.58 -15.81
C HIS A 211 3.17 -7.85 -17.25
N LEU A 212 3.29 -6.86 -18.15
CA LEU A 212 3.00 -6.98 -19.58
C LEU A 212 4.24 -6.93 -20.49
N HIS A 213 5.43 -6.61 -19.97
CA HIS A 213 6.72 -6.81 -20.64
C HIS A 213 7.49 -7.96 -20.01
#